data_AF-A0A7L0L972-F1
#
_entry.id   AF-A0A7L0L972-F1
#
_cell.length_a   1.000
_cell.length_b   1.000
_cell.length_c   1.000
_cell.angle_alpha   90.00
_cell.angle_beta   90.00
_cell.angle_gamma   90.00
#
_symmetry.space_group_name_H-M   'P 1'
#
loop_
_entity.id
_entity.type
_entity.pdbx_description
1 polymer ?
#
loop_
_entity_poly.entity_id
_entity_poly.type
_entity_poly.pdbx_seq_one_letter_code
_entity_poly.pdbx_strand_id
1 'polypeptide(L)'
;GKDGFCPVRAGLFPSYDCRAWCRHDGECPREEKCCLHGCDYVCLPPSREKPGICPLAEEALLAPCGTACTEDWQCPGAEKCCNSSRCGYVCSAPEPDKPGECPKVRPQHPSEPCTELDSCTHDRDCSRQEKCCFSGCAMR
;
A
#
# COMPACT_ATOMS: atom_id res chain seq x y z
N GLY A 1 -5.56 -19.43 3.29
CA GLY A 1 -5.76 -17.97 3.22
C GLY A 1 -7.12 -17.72 2.63
N LYS A 2 -7.69 -16.54 2.88
CA LYS A 2 -8.95 -16.11 2.23
C LYS A 2 -8.64 -15.28 0.99
N ASP A 3 -9.57 -15.27 0.05
CA ASP A 3 -9.44 -14.54 -1.21
C ASP A 3 -9.39 -13.02 -1.01
N GLY A 4 -8.78 -12.34 -1.98
CA GLY A 4 -8.54 -10.89 -1.94
C GLY A 4 -7.29 -10.49 -1.14
N PHE A 5 -7.09 -9.18 -1.04
CA PHE A 5 -5.87 -8.57 -0.49
C PHE A 5 -6.16 -7.75 0.77
N CYS A 6 -5.12 -7.47 1.56
CA CYS A 6 -5.27 -6.49 2.61
C CYS A 6 -5.44 -5.09 2.00
N PRO A 7 -6.40 -4.28 2.47
CA PRO A 7 -6.59 -2.93 1.97
C PRO A 7 -5.36 -2.07 2.23
N VAL A 8 -4.98 -1.27 1.23
CA VAL A 8 -3.87 -0.31 1.33
C VAL A 8 -4.38 0.90 2.12
N ARG A 9 -4.19 0.89 3.43
CA ARG A 9 -4.30 2.10 4.25
C ARG A 9 -3.11 2.17 5.19
N ALA A 10 -2.21 3.11 4.90
CA ALA A 10 -1.28 3.62 5.89
C ALA A 10 -2.09 4.42 6.92
N GLY A 11 -2.62 3.72 7.92
CA GLY A 11 -3.49 4.32 8.93
C GLY A 11 -2.72 5.19 9.91
N LEU A 12 -3.15 6.45 10.03
CA LEU A 12 -2.94 7.35 11.17
C LEU A 12 -3.09 6.61 12.52
N PHE A 13 -2.21 6.89 13.49
CA PHE A 13 -2.04 6.08 14.71
C PHE A 13 -2.55 6.74 16.00
N PRO A 14 -3.79 6.52 16.46
CA PRO A 14 -4.19 7.00 17.79
C PRO A 14 -3.50 6.27 18.95
N SER A 15 -2.86 5.10 18.75
CA SER A 15 -2.29 4.25 19.80
C SER A 15 -0.86 3.76 19.50
N TYR A 16 -0.01 3.73 20.54
CA TYR A 16 1.35 3.15 20.53
C TYR A 16 1.39 1.70 21.00
N ASP A 17 0.26 1.18 21.49
CA ASP A 17 0.15 -0.17 22.01
C ASP A 17 -0.29 -1.11 20.89
N CYS A 18 0.69 -1.54 20.09
CA CYS A 18 0.47 -2.48 19.00
C CYS A 18 -0.02 -3.83 19.54
N ARG A 19 -1.13 -4.33 19.01
CA ARG A 19 -1.77 -5.58 19.39
C ARG A 19 -2.16 -6.40 18.16
N ALA A 20 -1.93 -7.71 18.25
CA ALA A 20 -2.46 -8.66 17.27
C ALA A 20 -3.80 -9.22 17.77
N TRP A 21 -4.90 -8.77 17.16
CA TRP A 21 -6.25 -9.31 17.38
C TRP A 21 -6.54 -10.54 16.53
N CYS A 22 -5.74 -10.76 15.49
CA CYS A 22 -5.72 -11.96 14.68
C CYS A 22 -4.26 -12.30 14.31
N ARG A 23 -3.99 -13.54 13.92
CA ARG A 23 -2.69 -13.98 13.37
C ARG A 23 -2.74 -14.47 11.94
N HIS A 24 -3.89 -14.95 11.49
CA HIS A 24 -4.11 -15.37 10.10
C HIS A 24 -5.60 -15.27 9.74
N ASP A 25 -5.89 -15.22 8.44
CA ASP A 25 -7.25 -15.02 7.90
C ASP A 25 -8.33 -15.95 8.51
N GLY A 26 -7.97 -17.19 8.88
CA GLY A 26 -8.91 -18.16 9.47
C GLY A 26 -9.46 -17.76 10.86
N GLU A 27 -8.84 -16.82 11.56
CA GLU A 27 -9.34 -16.29 12.85
C GLU A 27 -10.39 -15.20 12.65
N CYS A 28 -10.45 -14.62 11.44
CA CYS A 28 -11.37 -13.55 11.13
C CYS A 28 -12.75 -14.09 10.72
N PRO A 29 -13.83 -13.38 11.02
CA PRO A 29 -15.16 -13.78 10.60
C PRO A 29 -15.33 -13.65 9.08
N ARG A 30 -16.26 -14.42 8.50
CA ARG A 30 -16.66 -14.30 7.08
C ARG A 30 -15.46 -14.33 6.12
N GLU A 31 -15.41 -13.41 5.16
CA GLU A 31 -14.34 -13.25 4.17
C GLU A 31 -13.24 -12.28 4.63
N GLU A 32 -13.31 -11.77 5.87
CA GLU A 32 -12.32 -10.81 6.37
C GLU A 32 -10.94 -11.44 6.51
N LYS A 33 -9.92 -10.65 6.20
CA LYS A 33 -8.52 -11.04 6.22
C LYS A 33 -7.81 -10.44 7.43
N CYS A 34 -6.82 -11.15 7.94
CA CYS A 34 -6.00 -10.65 9.04
C CYS A 34 -4.91 -9.75 8.47
N CYS A 35 -5.07 -8.45 8.66
CA CYS A 35 -4.27 -7.43 7.99
C CYS A 35 -3.58 -6.52 8.98
N LEU A 36 -2.37 -6.08 8.61
CA LEU A 36 -1.68 -5.01 9.31
C LEU A 36 -2.42 -3.69 9.04
N HIS A 37 -2.89 -3.04 10.08
CA HIS A 37 -3.52 -1.73 10.02
C HIS A 37 -2.86 -0.81 11.04
N GLY A 38 -2.04 0.12 10.55
CA GLY A 38 -1.09 0.83 11.41
C GLY A 38 -0.03 -0.16 11.93
N CYS A 39 -0.11 -0.53 13.21
CA CYS A 39 0.75 -1.54 13.82
C CYS A 39 -0.01 -2.70 14.48
N ASP A 40 -1.34 -2.68 14.38
CA ASP A 40 -2.20 -3.75 14.86
C ASP A 40 -2.45 -4.78 13.75
N TYR A 41 -2.65 -6.04 14.12
CA TYR A 41 -3.25 -7.02 13.23
C TYR A 41 -4.73 -7.13 13.55
N VAL A 42 -5.58 -6.77 12.58
CA VAL A 42 -7.04 -6.71 12.73
C VAL A 42 -7.71 -7.37 11.53
N CYS A 43 -8.95 -7.81 11.72
CA CYS A 43 -9.78 -8.37 10.66
C CYS A 43 -10.38 -7.24 9.83
N LEU A 44 -10.07 -7.21 8.54
CA LEU A 44 -10.58 -6.22 7.59
C LEU A 44 -11.25 -6.89 6.39
N PRO A 45 -12.28 -6.26 5.80
CA PRO A 45 -12.80 -6.69 4.50
C PRO A 45 -11.70 -6.75 3.43
N PRO A 46 -11.72 -7.77 2.56
CA PRO A 46 -10.71 -7.90 1.52
C PRO A 46 -10.82 -6.81 0.46
N SER A 47 -9.67 -6.33 0.00
CA SER A 47 -9.53 -5.46 -1.17
C SER A 47 -9.47 -6.29 -2.46
N ARG A 48 -10.08 -5.77 -3.53
CA ARG A 48 -9.92 -6.30 -4.90
C ARG A 48 -8.68 -5.75 -5.59
N GLU A 49 -8.18 -4.60 -5.14
CA GLU A 49 -6.94 -4.00 -5.61
C GLU A 49 -5.75 -4.60 -4.89
N LYS A 50 -4.68 -4.86 -5.64
CA LYS A 50 -3.43 -5.37 -5.08
C LYS A 50 -2.61 -4.24 -4.45
N PRO A 51 -1.87 -4.52 -3.36
CA PRO A 51 -0.94 -3.56 -2.78
C PRO A 51 0.14 -3.12 -3.76
N GLY A 52 0.68 -1.92 -3.54
CA GLY A 52 1.74 -1.31 -4.35
C GLY A 52 1.22 -0.34 -5.41
N ILE A 53 2.15 0.34 -6.07
CA ILE A 53 1.89 1.31 -7.13
C ILE A 53 2.46 0.83 -8.46
N CYS A 54 1.81 1.23 -9.55
CA CYS A 54 2.32 0.93 -10.89
C CYS A 54 3.65 1.66 -11.14
N PRO A 55 4.62 0.97 -11.78
CA PRO A 55 5.89 1.58 -12.16
C PRO A 55 5.69 2.79 -13.08
N LEU A 56 6.43 3.85 -12.80
CA LEU A 56 6.73 4.86 -13.80
C LEU A 56 7.42 4.14 -14.94
N ALA A 57 6.79 4.16 -16.09
CA ALA A 57 7.20 3.49 -17.30
C ALA A 57 8.66 3.78 -17.70
N GLU A 58 9.61 2.97 -17.21
CA GLU A 58 10.89 2.74 -17.90
C GLU A 58 10.67 1.54 -18.83
N GLU A 59 9.96 1.76 -19.92
CA GLU A 59 9.88 0.74 -20.95
C GLU A 59 11.25 0.59 -21.60
N ALA A 60 11.89 -0.56 -21.36
CA ALA A 60 12.88 -1.06 -22.30
C ALA A 60 12.19 -1.13 -23.67
N LEU A 61 12.55 -0.22 -24.58
CA LEU A 61 11.89 0.01 -25.88
C LEU A 61 11.73 -1.26 -26.74
N LEU A 62 12.45 -2.34 -26.40
CA LEU A 62 12.52 -3.60 -27.14
C LEU A 62 11.78 -4.78 -26.46
N ALA A 63 11.18 -4.60 -25.27
CA ALA A 63 10.45 -5.68 -24.61
C ALA A 63 9.12 -5.99 -25.32
N PRO A 64 8.73 -7.27 -25.48
CA PRO A 64 7.36 -7.64 -25.85
C PRO A 64 6.35 -7.11 -24.83
N CYS A 65 5.13 -6.82 -25.27
CA CYS A 65 4.05 -6.46 -24.34
C CYS A 65 3.80 -7.62 -23.36
N GLY A 66 3.57 -7.26 -22.09
CA GLY A 66 3.16 -8.21 -21.05
C GLY A 66 1.72 -8.73 -21.24
N THR A 67 1.24 -9.50 -20.27
CA THR A 67 -0.13 -10.03 -20.28
C THR A 67 -1.14 -8.90 -20.16
N ALA A 68 -2.06 -8.79 -21.13
CA ALA A 68 -3.12 -7.79 -21.10
C ALA A 68 -4.10 -8.01 -19.93
N CYS A 69 -4.56 -6.93 -19.32
CA CYS A 69 -5.44 -6.97 -18.15
C CYS A 69 -6.39 -5.76 -18.13
N THR A 70 -7.37 -5.81 -17.22
CA THR A 70 -8.25 -4.66 -16.92
C THR A 70 -8.30 -4.33 -15.43
N GLU A 71 -8.09 -5.33 -14.57
CA GLU A 71 -8.06 -5.22 -13.11
C GLU A 71 -6.89 -6.06 -12.56
N ASP A 72 -6.41 -5.69 -11.37
CA ASP A 72 -5.27 -6.33 -10.69
C ASP A 72 -5.44 -7.84 -10.46
N TRP A 73 -6.66 -8.31 -10.22
CA TRP A 73 -6.93 -9.73 -9.93
C TRP A 73 -6.65 -10.65 -11.12
N GLN A 74 -6.65 -10.12 -12.35
CA GLN A 74 -6.33 -10.87 -13.57
C GLN A 74 -4.82 -11.16 -13.68
N CYS A 75 -4.00 -10.38 -12.98
CA CYS A 75 -2.56 -10.54 -13.00
C CYS A 75 -2.11 -11.60 -11.99
N PRO A 76 -1.02 -12.34 -12.26
CA PRO A 76 -0.51 -13.35 -11.34
C PRO A 76 0.15 -12.71 -10.11
N GLY A 77 0.19 -13.44 -9.00
CA GLY A 77 0.92 -13.04 -7.79
C GLY A 77 0.60 -11.62 -7.31
N ALA A 78 1.64 -10.80 -7.11
CA ALA A 78 1.54 -9.40 -6.69
C ALA A 78 1.50 -8.40 -7.86
N GLU A 79 1.53 -8.87 -9.11
CA GLU A 79 1.52 -7.98 -10.28
C GLU A 79 0.23 -7.19 -10.38
N LYS A 80 0.34 -5.91 -10.71
CA LYS A 80 -0.77 -4.99 -10.88
C LYS A 80 -1.07 -4.78 -12.35
N CYS A 81 -2.31 -4.40 -12.65
CA CYS A 81 -2.73 -4.03 -13.99
C CYS A 81 -2.38 -2.56 -14.27
N CYS A 82 -1.29 -2.34 -14.99
CA CYS A 82 -0.70 -1.02 -15.15
C CYS A 82 -0.79 -0.52 -16.58
N ASN A 83 -1.01 0.79 -16.74
CA ASN A 83 -1.02 1.42 -18.05
C ASN A 83 0.41 1.58 -18.56
N SER A 84 0.69 1.01 -19.72
CA SER A 84 1.89 1.21 -20.52
C SER A 84 1.57 2.04 -21.76
N SER A 85 2.41 3.01 -22.04
CA SER A 85 2.25 3.96 -23.15
C SER A 85 2.17 3.26 -24.51
N ARG A 86 2.78 2.08 -24.64
CA ARG A 86 2.83 1.29 -25.89
C ARG A 86 1.76 0.20 -25.96
N CYS A 87 1.47 -0.45 -24.84
CA CYS A 87 0.72 -1.71 -24.83
C CYS A 87 -0.68 -1.59 -24.20
N GLY A 88 -1.08 -0.39 -23.74
CA GLY A 88 -2.28 -0.23 -22.93
C GLY A 88 -2.09 -0.87 -21.56
N TYR A 89 -3.10 -1.56 -21.04
CA TYR A 89 -3.03 -2.15 -19.69
C TYR A 89 -2.40 -3.55 -19.71
N VAL A 90 -1.28 -3.70 -18.99
CA VAL A 90 -0.53 -4.95 -18.90
C VAL A 90 -0.14 -5.24 -17.44
N CYS A 91 -0.06 -6.54 -17.12
CA CYS A 91 0.41 -7.00 -15.83
C CYS A 91 1.89 -6.64 -15.66
N SER A 92 2.18 -5.91 -14.59
CA SER A 92 3.52 -5.42 -14.25
C SER A 92 3.76 -5.60 -12.76
N ALA A 93 4.99 -5.93 -12.39
CA ALA A 93 5.39 -5.90 -10.99
C ALA A 93 5.20 -4.47 -10.42
N PRO A 94 4.69 -4.32 -9.18
CA PRO A 94 4.59 -3.01 -8.55
C PRO A 94 5.98 -2.41 -8.33
N GLU A 95 6.06 -1.08 -8.19
CA GLU A 95 7.32 -0.43 -7.78
C GLU A 95 7.80 -1.02 -6.45
N PRO A 96 9.09 -1.32 -6.32
CA PRO A 96 9.65 -1.71 -5.04
C PRO A 96 9.60 -0.52 -4.08
N ASP A 97 9.19 -0.77 -2.83
CA ASP A 97 9.28 0.22 -1.77
C ASP A 97 10.73 0.68 -1.59
N LYS A 98 10.92 1.98 -1.27
CA LYS A 98 12.26 2.46 -0.95
C LYS A 98 12.75 1.81 0.35
N PRO A 99 14.05 1.51 0.45
CA PRO A 99 14.61 0.85 1.62
C PRO A 99 14.40 1.67 2.90
N GLY A 100 14.24 0.97 4.03
CA GLY A 100 14.06 1.57 5.36
C GLY A 100 12.66 1.36 5.94
N GLU A 101 12.47 1.79 7.18
CA GLU A 101 11.19 1.72 7.89
C GLU A 101 10.76 3.11 8.33
N CYS A 102 9.46 3.38 8.30
CA CYS A 102 8.94 4.63 8.84
C CYS A 102 9.04 4.64 10.37
N PRO A 103 9.40 5.78 10.98
CA PRO A 103 9.40 5.91 12.42
C PRO A 103 7.99 5.74 12.98
N LYS A 104 7.89 5.18 14.19
CA LYS A 104 6.63 5.06 14.92
C LYS A 104 6.36 6.38 15.66
N VAL A 105 5.55 7.27 15.06
CA VAL A 105 5.32 8.64 15.56
C VAL A 105 3.92 8.81 16.19
N ARG A 106 3.84 9.61 17.26
CA ARG A 106 2.62 10.13 17.94
C ARG A 106 1.87 11.13 17.06
N PRO A 107 0.56 10.97 16.76
CA PRO A 107 -0.23 12.07 16.30
C PRO A 107 -0.08 13.22 17.28
N GLN A 108 0.15 14.40 16.73
CA GLN A 108 0.15 15.62 17.51
C GLN A 108 -1.25 15.77 18.14
N HIS A 109 -1.26 16.24 19.39
CA HIS A 109 -2.43 16.20 20.26
C HIS A 109 -3.70 16.78 19.58
N PRO A 110 -4.88 16.17 19.79
CA PRO A 110 -6.14 16.59 19.16
C PRO A 110 -6.68 17.94 19.65
N SER A 111 -5.97 18.65 20.53
CA SER A 111 -6.39 19.96 21.03
C SER A 111 -6.34 21.05 19.96
N GLU A 112 -5.52 20.87 18.92
CA GLU A 112 -5.52 21.72 17.73
C GLU A 112 -5.64 20.83 16.48
N PRO A 113 -6.53 21.16 15.53
CA PRO A 113 -6.62 20.42 14.28
C PRO A 113 -5.30 20.55 13.51
N CYS A 114 -4.78 19.42 13.03
CA CYS A 114 -3.61 19.43 12.15
C CYS A 114 -3.94 20.25 10.90
N THR A 115 -3.20 21.35 10.69
CA THR A 115 -3.31 22.20 9.50
C THR A 115 -2.26 21.87 8.45
N GLU A 116 -1.33 20.97 8.77
CA GLU A 116 -0.34 20.48 7.81
C GLU A 116 -1.00 19.57 6.78
N LEU A 117 -0.60 19.73 5.52
CA LEU A 117 -1.05 18.88 4.43
C LEU A 117 0.03 17.85 4.10
N ASP A 118 -0.41 16.68 3.63
CA ASP A 118 0.46 15.64 3.09
C ASP A 118 1.33 16.21 1.96
N SER A 119 2.66 16.12 2.10
CA SER A 119 3.60 16.52 1.05
C SER A 119 3.95 15.37 0.09
N CYS A 120 3.59 14.15 0.46
CA CYS A 120 3.79 12.94 -0.32
C CYS A 120 2.63 11.97 -0.08
N THR A 121 2.41 11.07 -1.03
CA THR A 121 1.47 9.95 -0.90
C THR A 121 2.18 8.61 -0.92
N HIS A 122 3.28 8.53 -1.68
CA HIS A 122 4.11 7.33 -1.83
C HIS A 122 5.58 7.70 -1.76
N ASP A 123 6.42 6.72 -1.45
CA ASP A 123 7.89 6.82 -1.44
C ASP A 123 8.43 7.49 -2.72
N ARG A 124 7.82 7.23 -3.87
CA ARG A 124 8.12 7.86 -5.17
C ARG A 124 8.08 9.38 -5.16
N ASP A 125 7.17 9.98 -4.38
CA ASP A 125 7.00 11.44 -4.34
C ASP A 125 8.16 12.11 -3.57
N CYS A 126 8.87 11.35 -2.75
CA CYS A 126 10.01 11.81 -1.97
C CYS A 126 11.31 11.70 -2.80
N SER A 127 12.30 12.53 -2.45
CA SER A 127 13.59 12.52 -3.15
C SER A 127 14.46 11.32 -2.73
N ARG A 128 15.41 10.93 -3.59
CA ARG A 128 16.44 9.92 -3.25
C ARG A 128 15.82 8.63 -2.67
N GLN A 129 16.37 8.10 -1.57
CA GLN A 129 15.88 6.91 -0.86
C GLN A 129 14.95 7.25 0.32
N GLU A 130 14.39 8.46 0.37
CA GLU A 130 13.48 8.87 1.44
C GLU A 130 12.10 8.21 1.25
N LYS A 131 11.55 7.73 2.37
CA LYS A 131 10.20 7.12 2.42
C LYS A 131 9.17 8.17 2.78
N CYS A 132 7.97 8.02 2.24
CA CYS A 132 6.82 8.85 2.60
C CYS A 132 6.20 8.30 3.89
N CYS A 133 6.40 9.01 5.00
CA CYS A 133 6.05 8.54 6.33
C CYS A 133 5.12 9.50 7.06
N PHE A 134 4.31 8.93 7.96
CA PHE A 134 3.48 9.76 8.83
C PHE A 134 4.35 10.44 9.90
N SER A 135 4.34 11.77 9.91
CA SER A 135 5.14 12.60 10.80
C SER A 135 4.44 12.99 12.11
N GLY A 136 3.23 12.49 12.36
CA GLY A 136 2.39 12.89 13.50
C GLY A 136 1.33 13.94 13.15
N CYS A 137 1.38 14.55 11.97
CA CYS A 137 0.35 15.49 11.50
C CYS A 137 -0.03 15.18 10.05
N ALA A 138 0.98 15.08 9.18
CA ALA A 138 0.84 14.80 7.76
C ALA A 138 1.89 13.78 7.27
N MET A 139 1.71 13.29 6.05
CA MET A 139 2.68 12.47 5.33
C MET A 139 3.82 13.33 4.79
N ARG A 140 5.06 12.92 5.02
CA ARG A 140 6.28 13.61 4.55
C ARG A 140 7.39 12.64 4.18
#